data_AF-A0A1H8ND31-F1
#
_entry.id   AF-A0A1H8ND31-F1
#
_cell.length_a   1.000
_cell.length_b   1.000
_cell.length_c   1.000
_cell.angle_alpha   90.00
_cell.angle_beta   90.00
_cell.angle_gamma   90.00
#
_symmetry.space_group_name_H-M   'P 1'
#
loop_
_entity.id
_entity.type
_entity.pdbx_description
1 polymer ?
#
loop_
_entity_poly.entity_id
_entity_poly.type
_entity_poly.pdbx_seq_one_letter_code
_entity_poly.pdbx_strand_id
1 'polypeptide(L)'
;MTMFLPKKSQGLAVAAAVLVLPCFASAAHADASGPDAWRVTVVPANDVLNVRMGPGTNYPVIETFAHDERGLQQITCVPFYTMAHFSVMTNAEIDALPPSWCLMRSADLSKAGWVAQRYLIADFDDDVLFGNGGGYDEPEEVVDVEKILPAPTAGPHAWSGDELIEHARGLVAALYAYDDPARGVSHRDPAAPDVFFSSEFRDALRSRPPGADLLIGAQDFQGTVSEPMPDPDQPMFRGMITINVEVENFGQTHTAVFRLRGDTTRPDAPLRIFRIEHDGWSYP
;
A
#
# COMPACT_ATOMS: atom_id res chain seq x y z
N MET A 1 30.62 26.14 77.18
CA MET A 1 31.31 25.09 76.40
C MET A 1 30.66 23.76 76.76
N THR A 2 30.40 22.95 75.74
CA THR A 2 29.89 21.56 75.76
C THR A 2 28.37 21.35 75.88
N MET A 3 27.83 20.82 74.77
CA MET A 3 26.49 20.28 74.54
C MET A 3 26.11 19.15 75.52
N PHE A 4 24.82 18.88 75.69
CA PHE A 4 24.22 17.55 75.50
C PHE A 4 22.69 17.64 75.44
N LEU A 5 22.10 17.06 74.38
CA LEU A 5 20.66 16.86 74.18
C LEU A 5 20.09 15.80 75.16
N PRO A 6 18.77 15.79 75.40
CA PRO A 6 18.06 14.52 75.45
C PRO A 6 16.78 14.46 74.59
N LYS A 7 16.39 13.22 74.33
CA LYS A 7 15.44 12.69 73.34
C LYS A 7 14.19 12.14 74.05
N LYS A 8 12.99 12.29 73.47
CA LYS A 8 11.79 11.39 73.58
C LYS A 8 10.62 12.04 72.81
N SER A 9 10.30 11.61 71.59
CA SER A 9 9.43 10.48 71.20
C SER A 9 7.97 10.61 71.64
N GLN A 10 7.14 11.22 70.77
CA GLN A 10 5.72 10.90 70.66
C GLN A 10 5.35 10.89 69.17
N GLY A 11 4.86 9.75 68.69
CA GLY A 11 4.32 9.58 67.34
C GLY A 11 3.11 8.67 67.45
N LEU A 12 1.94 9.29 67.51
CA LEU A 12 0.63 8.68 67.70
C LEU A 12 0.17 7.96 66.43
N ALA A 13 -0.72 7.01 66.66
CA ALA A 13 -1.26 5.99 65.78
C ALA A 13 -1.79 6.42 64.40
N VAL A 14 -1.65 5.43 63.51
CA VAL A 14 -2.20 5.22 62.17
C VAL A 14 -3.73 5.42 62.11
N ALA A 15 -4.19 6.20 61.13
CA ALA A 15 -5.56 6.12 60.61
C ALA A 15 -5.48 5.82 59.11
N ALA A 16 -5.89 4.61 58.73
CA ALA A 16 -5.95 4.15 57.35
C ALA A 16 -7.17 4.76 56.65
N ALA A 17 -6.94 5.57 55.62
CA ALA A 17 -7.95 5.98 54.66
C ALA A 17 -7.66 5.30 53.32
N VAL A 18 -8.44 4.27 53.01
CA VAL A 18 -8.46 3.62 51.69
C VAL A 18 -9.09 4.61 50.71
N LEU A 19 -8.25 5.27 49.91
CA LEU A 19 -8.70 6.09 48.79
C LEU A 19 -9.02 5.15 47.62
N VAL A 20 -10.30 4.87 47.40
CA VAL A 20 -10.77 4.22 46.17
C VAL A 20 -10.61 5.24 45.04
N LEU A 21 -9.57 5.09 44.22
CA LEU A 21 -9.43 5.83 42.97
C LEU A 21 -10.47 5.31 41.97
N PRO A 22 -11.42 6.14 41.50
CA PRO A 22 -12.14 5.82 40.29
C PRO A 22 -11.18 6.03 39.12
N CYS A 23 -10.78 4.95 38.45
CA CYS A 23 -10.22 5.02 37.10
C CYS A 23 -11.30 5.62 36.18
N PHE A 24 -11.28 6.94 36.01
CA PHE A 24 -11.86 7.53 34.82
C PHE A 24 -10.99 7.08 33.66
N ALA A 25 -11.45 6.05 32.94
CA ALA A 25 -10.93 5.74 31.63
C ALA A 25 -11.07 7.01 30.80
N SER A 26 -9.95 7.69 30.55
CA SER A 26 -9.91 8.73 29.53
C SER A 26 -10.19 8.01 28.22
N ALA A 27 -11.40 8.15 27.70
CA ALA A 27 -11.69 7.83 26.33
C ALA A 27 -10.83 8.78 25.49
N ALA A 28 -9.68 8.29 25.03
CA ALA A 28 -8.94 8.93 23.97
C ALA A 28 -9.90 9.00 22.78
N HIS A 29 -10.39 10.21 22.50
CA HIS A 29 -11.02 10.49 21.23
C HIS A 29 -9.84 10.53 20.26
N ALA A 30 -9.75 9.53 19.39
CA ALA A 30 -8.92 9.66 18.21
C ALA A 30 -9.55 10.76 17.35
N ASP A 31 -9.16 12.01 17.60
CA ASP A 31 -9.38 13.08 16.64
C ASP A 31 -8.71 12.60 15.35
N ALA A 32 -9.44 12.69 14.24
CA ALA A 32 -8.95 12.40 12.91
C ALA A 32 -7.83 13.39 12.56
N SER A 33 -6.65 13.12 13.11
CA SER A 33 -5.42 13.84 12.86
C SER A 33 -4.96 13.34 11.49
N GLY A 34 -4.98 14.25 10.51
CA GLY A 34 -4.29 14.01 9.25
C GLY A 34 -2.81 13.66 9.52
N PRO A 35 -2.11 13.09 8.54
CA PRO A 35 -0.73 12.66 8.72
C PRO A 35 0.14 13.81 9.26
N ASP A 36 0.97 13.49 10.27
CA ASP A 36 1.80 14.46 11.00
C ASP A 36 2.97 15.01 10.14
N ALA A 37 3.30 14.32 9.03
CA ALA A 37 4.32 14.73 8.08
C ALA A 37 3.92 14.34 6.64
N TRP A 38 4.50 15.03 5.66
CA TRP A 38 4.28 14.86 4.22
C TRP A 38 5.61 14.82 3.47
N ARG A 39 5.62 14.13 2.33
CA ARG A 39 6.77 14.04 1.43
C ARG A 39 6.42 14.34 -0.02
N VAL A 40 7.41 14.80 -0.77
CA VAL A 40 7.30 15.00 -2.22
C VAL A 40 7.37 13.65 -2.94
N THR A 41 6.45 13.41 -3.88
CA THR A 41 6.41 12.20 -4.71
C THR A 41 6.21 12.55 -6.19
N VAL A 42 6.52 11.60 -7.09
CA VAL A 42 6.31 11.70 -8.55
C VAL A 42 7.16 12.82 -9.22
N VAL A 43 8.14 13.37 -8.50
CA VAL A 43 9.19 14.24 -9.04
C VAL A 43 10.44 13.39 -9.28
N PRO A 44 10.98 13.33 -10.52
CA PRO A 44 12.20 12.60 -10.82
C PRO A 44 13.39 13.04 -9.94
N ALA A 45 14.32 12.12 -9.67
CA ALA A 45 15.48 12.39 -8.80
C ALA A 45 16.39 13.54 -9.28
N ASN A 46 16.32 13.90 -10.55
CA ASN A 46 17.04 15.00 -11.17
C ASN A 46 16.18 16.27 -11.37
N ASP A 47 15.02 16.37 -10.71
CA ASP A 47 14.08 17.48 -10.83
C ASP A 47 13.63 17.99 -9.44
N VAL A 48 12.87 19.08 -9.42
CA VAL A 48 12.39 19.74 -8.20
C VAL A 48 10.90 20.08 -8.30
N LEU A 49 10.22 20.09 -7.15
CA LEU A 49 8.85 20.58 -7.05
C LEU A 49 8.84 22.09 -6.90
N ASN A 50 8.24 22.78 -7.87
CA ASN A 50 8.04 24.23 -7.81
C ASN A 50 7.06 24.62 -6.70
N VAL A 51 7.52 25.47 -5.77
CA VAL A 51 6.73 26.06 -4.69
C VAL A 51 6.34 27.49 -5.06
N ARG A 52 5.05 27.80 -5.01
CA ARG A 52 4.49 29.04 -5.57
C ARG A 52 3.92 29.98 -4.51
N MET A 53 3.86 31.26 -4.86
CA MET A 53 3.29 32.31 -4.00
C MET A 53 1.79 32.10 -3.70
N GLY A 54 1.06 31.45 -4.60
CA GLY A 54 -0.37 31.21 -4.48
C GLY A 54 -0.81 29.89 -5.14
N PRO A 55 -2.05 29.46 -4.90
CA PRO A 55 -2.60 28.21 -5.42
C PRO A 55 -2.86 28.32 -6.92
N GLY A 56 -1.96 27.78 -7.73
CA GLY A 56 -2.10 27.77 -9.19
C GLY A 56 -0.81 28.04 -9.94
N THR A 57 -0.76 27.61 -11.20
CA THR A 57 0.39 27.82 -12.09
C THR A 57 0.59 29.28 -12.52
N ASN A 58 -0.43 30.13 -12.33
CA ASN A 58 -0.38 31.57 -12.64
C ASN A 58 0.41 32.38 -11.61
N TYR A 59 0.71 31.81 -10.43
CA TYR A 59 1.53 32.46 -9.42
C TYR A 59 3.01 32.19 -9.67
N PRO A 60 3.91 33.15 -9.37
CA PRO A 60 5.34 32.94 -9.52
C PRO A 60 5.83 31.82 -8.60
N VAL A 61 6.86 31.11 -9.06
CA VAL A 61 7.66 30.19 -8.24
C VAL A 61 8.53 31.04 -7.31
N ILE A 62 8.49 30.75 -6.02
CA ILE A 62 9.22 31.48 -4.98
C ILE A 62 10.22 30.60 -4.23
N GLU A 63 10.07 29.27 -4.33
CA GLU A 63 10.90 28.28 -3.67
C GLU A 63 10.82 26.95 -4.43
N THR A 64 11.62 25.96 -4.03
CA THR A 64 11.57 24.59 -4.52
C THR A 64 11.68 23.58 -3.38
N PHE A 65 10.96 22.47 -3.51
CA PHE A 65 11.24 21.27 -2.74
C PHE A 65 12.01 20.26 -3.61
N ALA A 66 12.98 19.57 -3.02
CA ALA A 66 13.73 18.50 -3.67
C ALA A 66 12.84 17.29 -3.97
N HIS A 67 13.32 16.42 -4.86
CA HIS A 67 12.75 15.07 -4.95
C HIS A 67 12.79 14.40 -3.56
N ASP A 68 11.73 13.66 -3.22
CA ASP A 68 11.56 12.97 -1.94
C ASP A 68 11.83 13.85 -0.69
N GLU A 69 11.63 15.18 -0.77
CA GLU A 69 11.75 16.04 0.41
C GLU A 69 10.67 15.68 1.43
N ARG A 70 11.09 15.41 2.66
CA ARG A 70 10.30 14.79 3.75
C ARG A 70 10.07 15.74 4.92
N GLY A 71 9.24 15.32 5.87
CA GLY A 71 8.93 16.12 7.06
C GLY A 71 8.20 17.43 6.75
N LEU A 72 7.51 17.51 5.60
CA LEU A 72 6.74 18.68 5.22
C LEU A 72 5.45 18.74 6.04
N GLN A 73 5.07 19.93 6.45
CA GLN A 73 3.82 20.18 7.16
C GLN A 73 2.79 20.73 6.18
N GLN A 74 1.63 20.06 6.09
CA GLN A 74 0.47 20.57 5.40
C GLN A 74 -0.26 21.56 6.31
N ILE A 75 -0.34 22.83 5.90
CA ILE A 75 -1.06 23.85 6.65
C ILE A 75 -2.53 23.88 6.25
N THR A 76 -2.80 23.85 4.94
CA THR A 76 -4.16 23.82 4.38
C THR A 76 -4.12 23.45 2.90
N CYS A 77 -5.25 23.02 2.33
CA CYS A 77 -5.40 22.88 0.88
C CYS A 77 -6.64 23.62 0.39
N VAL A 78 -6.58 24.06 -0.87
CA VAL A 78 -7.67 24.74 -1.57
C VAL A 78 -7.91 24.12 -2.95
N PRO A 79 -9.15 24.14 -3.45
CA PRO A 79 -10.37 24.53 -2.72
C PRO A 79 -10.71 23.56 -1.58
N PHE A 80 -11.32 24.10 -0.52
CA PHE A 80 -11.79 23.31 0.60
C PHE A 80 -13.18 22.76 0.32
N TYR A 81 -13.34 21.44 0.48
CA TYR A 81 -14.64 20.77 0.46
C TYR A 81 -14.84 20.05 1.78
N THR A 82 -16.03 20.17 2.37
CA THR A 82 -16.39 19.36 3.53
C THR A 82 -16.65 17.92 3.11
N MET A 83 -16.41 16.96 4.00
CA MET A 83 -16.72 15.56 3.72
C MET A 83 -18.20 15.36 3.33
N ALA A 84 -19.12 16.02 4.03
CA ALA A 84 -20.55 15.96 3.73
C ALA A 84 -20.92 16.49 2.34
N HIS A 85 -20.13 17.44 1.81
CA HIS A 85 -20.34 17.97 0.47
C HIS A 85 -19.67 17.08 -0.59
N PHE A 86 -18.48 16.56 -0.30
CA PHE A 86 -17.76 15.66 -1.19
C PHE A 86 -18.49 14.31 -1.37
N SER A 87 -19.02 13.73 -0.29
CA SER A 87 -19.66 12.40 -0.29
C SER A 87 -20.99 12.33 -1.04
N VAL A 88 -21.56 13.46 -1.45
CA VAL A 88 -22.83 13.53 -2.18
C VAL A 88 -22.67 14.00 -3.62
N MET A 89 -21.44 14.35 -4.04
CA MET A 89 -21.15 14.68 -5.43
C MET A 89 -21.15 13.41 -6.27
N THR A 90 -21.63 13.56 -7.51
CA THR A 90 -21.46 12.54 -8.55
C THR A 90 -20.01 12.51 -9.02
N ASN A 91 -19.59 11.39 -9.64
CA ASN A 91 -18.24 11.28 -10.20
C ASN A 91 -17.93 12.40 -11.20
N ALA A 92 -18.90 12.78 -12.04
CA ALA A 92 -18.72 13.89 -12.99
C ALA A 92 -18.50 15.25 -12.30
N GLU A 93 -19.11 15.47 -11.13
CA GLU A 93 -18.88 16.67 -10.33
C GLU A 93 -17.51 16.64 -9.64
N ILE A 94 -17.07 15.46 -9.18
CA ILE A 94 -15.73 15.24 -8.61
C ILE A 94 -14.64 15.45 -9.67
N ASP A 95 -14.82 14.91 -10.88
CA ASP A 95 -13.88 15.08 -12.00
C ASP A 95 -13.79 16.53 -12.50
N ALA A 96 -14.88 17.28 -12.33
CA ALA A 96 -14.95 18.70 -12.67
C ALA A 96 -14.33 19.61 -11.59
N LEU A 97 -13.90 19.07 -10.44
CA LEU A 97 -13.27 19.87 -9.40
C LEU A 97 -11.93 20.42 -9.90
N PRO A 98 -11.60 21.68 -9.58
CA PRO A 98 -10.30 22.22 -9.92
C PRO A 98 -9.20 21.49 -9.14
N PRO A 99 -7.99 21.41 -9.69
CA PRO A 99 -6.88 20.73 -9.03
C PRO A 99 -6.60 21.37 -7.67
N SER A 100 -6.43 20.52 -6.66
CA SER A 100 -6.12 20.98 -5.31
C SER A 100 -4.67 21.45 -5.19
N TRP A 101 -4.50 22.54 -4.45
CA TRP A 101 -3.21 23.12 -4.09
C TRP A 101 -3.08 23.17 -2.57
N CYS A 102 -1.93 22.78 -2.05
CA CYS A 102 -1.67 22.71 -0.63
C CYS A 102 -0.57 23.69 -0.25
N LEU A 103 -0.81 24.45 0.83
CA LEU A 103 0.20 25.28 1.46
C LEU A 103 1.05 24.37 2.35
N MET A 104 2.29 24.18 1.93
CA MET A 104 3.26 23.33 2.60
C MET A 104 4.36 24.17 3.23
N ARG A 105 4.98 23.63 4.28
CA ARG A 105 6.11 24.25 4.97
C ARG A 105 7.11 23.20 5.42
N SER A 106 8.41 23.49 5.33
CA SER A 106 9.45 22.62 5.86
C SER A 106 9.45 22.61 7.39
N ALA A 107 9.93 21.52 8.01
CA ALA A 107 9.98 21.40 9.47
C ALA A 107 10.81 22.49 10.16
N ASP A 108 11.88 22.95 9.51
CA ASP A 108 12.76 24.03 9.98
C ASP A 108 12.20 25.44 9.71
N LEU A 109 11.01 25.54 9.11
CA LEU A 109 10.31 26.77 8.73
C LEU A 109 11.07 27.64 7.70
N SER A 110 12.13 27.12 7.07
CA SER A 110 12.93 27.88 6.09
C SER A 110 12.24 28.03 4.74
N LYS A 111 11.36 27.08 4.38
CA LYS A 111 10.62 27.06 3.12
C LYS A 111 9.12 26.99 3.37
N ALA A 112 8.35 27.78 2.63
CA ALA A 112 6.89 27.69 2.62
C ALA A 112 6.30 28.17 1.30
N GLY A 113 5.20 27.53 0.88
CA GLY A 113 4.39 28.01 -0.23
C GLY A 113 3.46 26.94 -0.80
N TRP A 114 2.81 27.29 -1.91
CA TRP A 114 1.78 26.47 -2.51
C TRP A 114 2.37 25.49 -3.53
N VAL A 115 1.99 24.22 -3.39
CA VAL A 115 2.32 23.15 -4.34
C VAL A 115 1.06 22.42 -4.76
N ALA A 116 1.07 21.75 -5.91
CA ALA A 116 -0.07 20.94 -6.34
C ALA A 116 -0.14 19.66 -5.50
N GLN A 117 -1.33 19.31 -5.00
CA GLN A 117 -1.53 18.18 -4.08
C GLN A 117 -1.06 16.84 -4.65
N ARG A 118 -1.15 16.65 -5.97
CA ARG A 118 -0.73 15.42 -6.66
C ARG A 118 0.75 15.04 -6.48
N TYR A 119 1.59 15.96 -6.01
CA TYR A 119 3.00 15.69 -5.72
C TYR A 119 3.27 15.44 -4.23
N LEU A 120 2.22 15.30 -3.41
CA LEU A 120 2.32 15.12 -1.98
C LEU A 120 1.73 13.78 -1.58
N ILE A 121 2.44 13.06 -0.72
CA ILE A 121 1.94 11.88 -0.04
C ILE A 121 2.28 12.00 1.45
N ALA A 122 1.45 11.43 2.31
CA ALA A 122 1.72 11.34 3.73
C ALA A 122 3.09 10.67 3.96
N ASP A 123 3.93 11.32 4.77
CA ASP A 123 5.23 10.83 5.20
C ASP A 123 5.00 10.11 6.52
N PHE A 124 4.53 8.87 6.38
CA PHE A 124 4.50 7.97 7.50
C PHE A 124 5.93 7.53 7.79
N ASP A 125 6.29 7.54 9.07
CA ASP A 125 7.44 6.78 9.52
C ASP A 125 7.13 5.31 9.25
N ASP A 126 8.01 4.61 8.55
CA ASP A 126 7.87 3.16 8.37
C ASP A 126 7.75 2.52 9.79
N ASP A 127 8.43 3.08 10.80
CA ASP A 127 8.34 2.66 12.21
C ASP A 127 6.98 2.92 12.90
N VAL A 128 6.12 3.80 12.35
CA VAL A 128 4.77 4.11 12.91
C VAL A 128 3.68 3.31 12.19
N LEU A 129 3.87 2.95 10.92
CA LEU A 129 3.05 1.93 10.25
C LEU A 129 3.40 0.52 10.75
N PHE A 130 4.65 0.30 11.14
CA PHE A 130 5.20 -0.93 11.70
C PHE A 130 5.69 -0.68 13.13
N GLY A 131 4.77 -0.42 14.06
CA GLY A 131 5.06 -0.03 15.45
C GLY A 131 6.22 -0.80 16.12
N ASN A 132 7.21 -0.03 16.60
CA ASN A 132 8.27 -0.40 17.55
C ASN A 132 9.10 -1.65 17.20
N GLY A 133 10.29 -1.38 16.65
CA GLY A 133 11.46 -2.26 16.65
C GLY A 133 11.94 -2.64 18.05
N GLY A 134 11.17 -3.52 18.69
CA GLY A 134 11.45 -4.13 19.98
C GLY A 134 11.74 -5.62 19.82
N GLY A 135 12.89 -5.95 19.23
CA GLY A 135 13.60 -7.21 19.47
C GLY A 135 12.89 -8.48 19.01
N TYR A 136 12.79 -8.68 17.71
CA TYR A 136 13.01 -9.99 17.10
C TYR A 136 13.89 -9.77 15.88
N ASP A 137 15.14 -10.24 15.97
CA ASP A 137 16.00 -10.50 14.80
C ASP A 137 15.36 -11.60 13.96
N GLU A 138 14.28 -11.27 13.25
CA GLU A 138 13.82 -12.03 12.10
C GLU A 138 14.02 -11.09 10.91
N PRO A 139 14.86 -11.45 9.93
CA PRO A 139 15.05 -10.61 8.76
C PRO A 139 13.69 -10.40 8.09
N GLU A 140 13.35 -9.14 7.79
CA GLU A 140 12.29 -8.80 6.84
C GLU A 140 12.41 -9.74 5.64
N GLU A 141 11.48 -10.67 5.52
CA GLU A 141 11.37 -11.47 4.33
C GLU A 141 10.80 -10.54 3.26
N VAL A 142 11.69 -9.79 2.59
CA VAL A 142 11.50 -9.49 1.17
C VAL A 142 10.90 -10.76 0.58
N VAL A 143 9.69 -10.70 0.04
CA VAL A 143 9.08 -11.85 -0.62
C VAL A 143 10.11 -12.31 -1.63
N ASP A 144 10.83 -13.37 -1.29
CA ASP A 144 11.90 -13.87 -2.10
C ASP A 144 11.17 -14.62 -3.19
N VAL A 145 10.86 -13.89 -4.26
CA VAL A 145 10.04 -14.35 -5.38
C VAL A 145 10.63 -15.65 -5.96
N GLU A 146 11.92 -15.90 -5.74
CA GLU A 146 12.65 -17.12 -6.09
C GLU A 146 12.48 -18.26 -5.05
N LYS A 147 12.18 -17.94 -3.78
CA LYS A 147 11.69 -18.89 -2.76
C LYS A 147 10.21 -19.26 -2.90
N ILE A 148 9.47 -18.64 -3.82
CA ILE A 148 8.26 -19.25 -4.41
C ILE A 148 8.74 -20.41 -5.31
N LEU A 149 9.34 -21.40 -4.65
CA LEU A 149 9.98 -22.58 -5.20
C LEU A 149 8.96 -23.36 -6.04
N PRO A 150 9.41 -24.13 -7.05
CA PRO A 150 8.53 -24.67 -8.05
C PRO A 150 7.42 -25.47 -7.38
N ALA A 151 6.17 -25.17 -7.73
CA ALA A 151 5.01 -26.00 -7.45
C ALA A 151 4.85 -26.98 -8.63
N PRO A 152 5.60 -28.10 -8.65
CA PRO A 152 5.54 -29.07 -9.73
C PRO A 152 4.14 -29.67 -9.80
N THR A 153 3.55 -29.66 -10.99
CA THR A 153 2.27 -30.32 -11.22
C THR A 153 2.46 -31.70 -11.85
N ALA A 154 3.70 -32.10 -12.13
CA ALA A 154 4.04 -33.37 -12.76
C ALA A 154 5.30 -33.99 -12.14
N GLY A 155 5.44 -35.30 -12.30
CA GLY A 155 6.62 -36.06 -11.84
C GLY A 155 6.51 -36.60 -10.41
N PRO A 156 7.58 -37.24 -9.91
CA PRO A 156 7.58 -37.93 -8.61
C PRO A 156 7.37 -37.02 -7.39
N HIS A 157 7.61 -35.72 -7.56
CA HIS A 157 7.49 -34.70 -6.51
C HIS A 157 6.29 -33.79 -6.72
N ALA A 158 5.32 -34.18 -7.56
CA ALA A 158 4.13 -33.38 -7.83
C ALA A 158 3.35 -33.11 -6.54
N TRP A 159 2.93 -31.85 -6.37
CA TRP A 159 2.17 -31.41 -5.21
C TRP A 159 0.72 -31.90 -5.28
N SER A 160 0.07 -32.01 -4.12
CA SER A 160 -1.34 -32.33 -4.02
C SER A 160 -2.23 -31.17 -4.50
N GLY A 161 -3.51 -31.45 -4.74
CA GLY A 161 -4.46 -30.44 -5.21
C GLY A 161 -4.59 -29.24 -4.28
N ASP A 162 -4.68 -29.49 -2.97
CA ASP A 162 -4.84 -28.45 -1.95
C ASP A 162 -3.58 -27.58 -1.83
N GLU A 163 -2.39 -28.19 -1.88
CA GLU A 163 -1.11 -27.47 -1.90
C GLU A 163 -0.98 -26.58 -3.14
N LEU A 164 -1.43 -27.07 -4.31
CA LEU A 164 -1.42 -26.29 -5.54
C LEU A 164 -2.42 -25.12 -5.50
N ILE A 165 -3.60 -25.29 -4.90
CA ILE A 165 -4.60 -24.21 -4.74
C ILE A 165 -4.06 -23.13 -3.81
N GLU A 166 -3.49 -23.52 -2.67
CA GLU A 166 -2.90 -22.58 -1.71
C GLU A 166 -1.73 -21.82 -2.34
N HIS A 167 -0.87 -22.53 -3.06
CA HIS A 167 0.24 -21.92 -3.81
C HIS A 167 -0.25 -20.98 -4.91
N ALA A 168 -1.31 -21.33 -5.63
CA ALA A 168 -1.90 -20.45 -6.64
C ALA A 168 -2.40 -19.13 -6.03
N ARG A 169 -3.06 -19.20 -4.87
CA ARG A 169 -3.48 -18.00 -4.12
C ARG A 169 -2.27 -17.13 -3.77
N GLY A 170 -1.22 -17.75 -3.23
CA GLY A 170 0.03 -17.07 -2.89
C GLY A 170 0.75 -16.47 -4.11
N LEU A 171 0.75 -17.17 -5.24
CA LEU A 171 1.38 -16.68 -6.48
C LEU A 171 0.67 -15.45 -7.04
N VAL A 172 -0.67 -15.42 -7.01
CA VAL A 172 -1.45 -14.24 -7.43
C VAL A 172 -1.23 -13.09 -6.44
N ALA A 173 -1.23 -13.35 -5.12
CA ALA A 173 -0.96 -12.31 -4.12
C ALA A 173 0.45 -11.70 -4.31
N ALA A 174 1.46 -12.53 -4.54
CA ALA A 174 2.82 -12.09 -4.82
C ALA A 174 2.91 -11.27 -6.12
N LEU A 175 2.11 -11.59 -7.15
CA LEU A 175 2.05 -10.81 -8.38
C LEU A 175 1.52 -9.38 -8.13
N TYR A 176 0.45 -9.23 -7.35
CA TYR A 176 -0.07 -7.91 -6.96
C TYR A 176 0.92 -7.14 -6.08
N ALA A 177 1.60 -7.80 -5.15
CA ALA A 177 2.60 -7.16 -4.30
C ALA A 177 3.87 -6.76 -5.07
N TYR A 178 4.23 -7.48 -6.13
CA TYR A 178 5.40 -7.21 -6.96
C TYR A 178 5.22 -5.98 -7.85
N ASP A 179 4.01 -5.74 -8.37
CA ASP A 179 3.74 -4.58 -9.21
C ASP A 179 3.61 -3.32 -8.34
N ASP A 180 4.68 -2.52 -8.32
CA ASP A 180 4.77 -1.30 -7.54
C ASP A 180 5.26 -0.15 -8.43
N PRO A 181 4.32 0.61 -9.01
CA PRO A 181 4.63 1.79 -9.82
C PRO A 181 5.40 2.86 -9.06
N ALA A 182 5.25 2.96 -7.73
CA ALA A 182 5.97 3.94 -6.91
C ALA A 182 7.46 3.58 -6.79
N ARG A 183 7.78 2.27 -6.83
CA ARG A 183 9.15 1.76 -6.89
C ARG A 183 9.64 1.55 -8.33
N GLY A 184 8.80 1.82 -9.34
CA GLY A 184 9.12 1.58 -10.75
C GLY A 184 9.27 0.10 -11.10
N VAL A 185 8.71 -0.79 -10.28
CA VAL A 185 8.75 -2.23 -10.48
C VAL A 185 7.47 -2.65 -11.18
N SER A 186 7.60 -3.40 -12.28
CA SER A 186 6.43 -3.96 -12.94
C SER A 186 6.65 -5.40 -13.36
N HIS A 187 5.62 -6.22 -13.20
CA HIS A 187 5.57 -7.60 -13.71
C HIS A 187 5.70 -7.69 -15.24
N ARG A 188 5.56 -6.56 -15.94
CA ARG A 188 5.70 -6.42 -17.40
C ARG A 188 7.13 -6.13 -17.84
N ASP A 189 8.02 -5.77 -16.92
CA ASP A 189 9.43 -5.51 -17.24
C ASP A 189 10.09 -6.82 -17.76
N PRO A 190 10.86 -6.79 -18.86
CA PRO A 190 11.65 -7.93 -19.31
C PRO A 190 12.54 -8.56 -18.22
N ALA A 191 12.98 -7.77 -17.24
CA ALA A 191 13.79 -8.19 -16.09
C ALA A 191 12.96 -8.76 -14.93
N ALA A 192 11.63 -8.74 -15.00
CA ALA A 192 10.78 -9.28 -13.95
C ALA A 192 10.98 -10.80 -13.77
N PRO A 193 10.94 -11.30 -12.51
CA PRO A 193 11.14 -12.71 -12.18
C PRO A 193 10.32 -13.67 -13.05
N ASP A 194 10.94 -14.76 -13.48
CA ASP A 194 10.34 -15.77 -14.35
C ASP A 194 9.53 -16.83 -13.57
N VAL A 195 8.67 -16.35 -12.66
CA VAL A 195 7.91 -17.21 -11.75
C VAL A 195 6.39 -17.08 -11.87
N PHE A 196 5.88 -15.92 -12.33
CA PHE A 196 4.45 -15.66 -12.35
C PHE A 196 3.76 -16.30 -13.57
N PHE A 197 4.33 -16.07 -14.74
CA PHE A 197 3.66 -16.32 -16.02
C PHE A 197 4.22 -17.53 -16.75
N SER A 198 3.36 -18.22 -17.49
CA SER A 198 3.76 -19.31 -18.38
C SER A 198 4.63 -18.79 -19.53
N SER A 199 5.39 -19.68 -20.17
CA SER A 199 6.25 -19.31 -21.29
C SER A 199 5.44 -18.67 -22.44
N GLU A 200 4.24 -19.19 -22.72
CA GLU A 200 3.30 -18.66 -23.72
C GLU A 200 2.80 -17.24 -23.35
N PHE A 201 2.41 -17.03 -22.09
CA PHE A 201 2.00 -15.71 -21.58
C PHE A 201 3.11 -14.67 -21.77
N ARG A 202 4.36 -15.04 -21.45
CA ARG A 202 5.51 -14.14 -21.63
C ARG A 202 5.81 -13.84 -23.10
N ASP A 203 5.62 -14.80 -24.00
CA ASP A 203 5.72 -14.58 -25.45
C ASP A 203 4.62 -13.62 -25.94
N ALA A 204 3.40 -13.73 -25.41
CA ALA A 204 2.31 -12.80 -25.69
C ALA A 204 2.64 -11.39 -25.20
N LEU A 205 3.13 -11.23 -23.96
CA LEU A 205 3.55 -9.95 -23.38
C LEU A 205 4.56 -9.20 -24.25
N ARG A 206 5.56 -9.92 -24.79
CA ARG A 206 6.60 -9.34 -25.66
C ARG A 206 6.07 -8.91 -27.03
N SER A 207 5.13 -9.68 -27.59
CA SER A 207 4.65 -9.48 -28.96
C SER A 207 3.45 -8.54 -29.06
N ARG A 208 2.64 -8.46 -28.01
CA ARG A 208 1.39 -7.70 -27.98
C ARG A 208 1.15 -7.11 -26.58
N PRO A 209 1.68 -5.92 -26.29
CA PRO A 209 1.42 -5.26 -25.02
C PRO A 209 -0.09 -5.13 -24.77
N PRO A 210 -0.59 -5.47 -23.56
CA PRO A 210 -2.00 -5.29 -23.23
C PRO A 210 -2.36 -3.79 -23.26
N GLY A 211 -3.56 -3.49 -23.76
CA GLY A 211 -4.09 -2.12 -23.87
C GLY A 211 -4.65 -1.54 -22.57
N ALA A 212 -4.65 -2.33 -21.51
CA ALA A 212 -5.02 -1.99 -20.15
C ALA A 212 -4.05 -2.70 -19.18
N ASP A 213 -4.08 -2.32 -17.91
CA ASP A 213 -3.36 -3.04 -16.88
C ASP A 213 -3.88 -4.48 -16.74
N LEU A 214 -2.97 -5.45 -16.58
CA LEU A 214 -3.31 -6.87 -16.52
C LEU A 214 -3.95 -7.27 -15.19
N LEU A 215 -3.58 -6.62 -14.10
CA LEU A 215 -4.05 -6.96 -12.77
C LEU A 215 -5.38 -6.26 -12.49
N ILE A 216 -5.48 -4.98 -12.88
CA ILE A 216 -6.65 -4.16 -12.60
C ILE A 216 -7.73 -4.30 -13.68
N GLY A 217 -7.36 -4.54 -14.94
CA GLY A 217 -8.36 -4.61 -16.01
C GLY A 217 -8.67 -3.26 -16.69
N ALA A 218 -7.98 -2.19 -16.30
CA ALA A 218 -8.25 -0.81 -16.71
C ALA A 218 -6.97 -0.02 -17.03
N GLN A 219 -7.11 1.13 -17.70
CA GLN A 219 -5.97 2.04 -17.96
C GLN A 219 -5.62 2.89 -16.74
N ASP A 220 -6.62 3.27 -15.95
CA ASP A 220 -6.48 4.05 -14.72
C ASP A 220 -7.09 3.26 -13.55
N PHE A 221 -6.53 3.44 -12.35
CA PHE A 221 -6.98 2.75 -11.14
C PHE A 221 -7.20 3.73 -9.99
N GLN A 222 -8.40 3.71 -9.44
CA GLN A 222 -8.72 4.34 -8.16
C GLN A 222 -9.71 3.46 -7.41
N GLY A 223 -9.22 2.75 -6.40
CA GLY A 223 -10.06 1.95 -5.51
C GLY A 223 -9.26 0.87 -4.80
N THR A 224 -9.83 -0.31 -4.65
CA THR A 224 -9.26 -1.39 -3.85
C THR A 224 -9.26 -2.71 -4.60
N VAL A 225 -8.27 -3.54 -4.30
CA VAL A 225 -8.17 -4.92 -4.75
C VAL A 225 -8.36 -5.82 -3.54
N SER A 226 -9.23 -6.83 -3.64
CA SER A 226 -9.43 -7.80 -2.57
C SER A 226 -8.25 -8.76 -2.46
N GLU A 227 -8.19 -9.51 -1.35
CA GLU A 227 -7.33 -10.68 -1.31
C GLU A 227 -7.73 -11.68 -2.41
N PRO A 228 -6.76 -12.34 -3.08
CA PRO A 228 -7.05 -13.39 -4.02
C PRO A 228 -7.71 -14.57 -3.32
N MET A 229 -8.81 -15.07 -3.88
CA MET A 229 -9.54 -16.20 -3.34
C MET A 229 -9.69 -17.28 -4.41
N PRO A 230 -9.54 -18.57 -4.07
CA PRO A 230 -9.84 -19.63 -5.02
C PRO A 230 -11.33 -19.62 -5.37
N ASP A 231 -11.66 -20.06 -6.59
CA ASP A 231 -13.06 -20.14 -7.01
C ASP A 231 -13.89 -20.96 -6.00
N PRO A 232 -15.02 -20.43 -5.50
CA PRO A 232 -15.73 -21.03 -4.36
C PRO A 232 -16.43 -22.33 -4.72
N ASP A 233 -16.78 -22.53 -6.00
CA ASP A 233 -17.52 -23.70 -6.46
C ASP A 233 -16.59 -24.77 -7.04
N GLN A 234 -15.59 -24.33 -7.80
CA GLN A 234 -14.66 -25.19 -8.52
C GLN A 234 -13.24 -24.59 -8.54
N PRO A 235 -12.53 -24.61 -7.39
CA PRO A 235 -11.19 -24.03 -7.26
C PRO A 235 -10.18 -24.71 -8.18
N MET A 236 -10.37 -26.01 -8.44
CA MET A 236 -9.59 -26.77 -9.41
C MET A 236 -10.49 -27.64 -10.29
N PHE A 237 -10.25 -27.61 -11.60
CA PHE A 237 -10.88 -28.50 -12.58
C PHE A 237 -9.84 -29.04 -13.57
N ARG A 238 -9.64 -30.36 -13.57
CA ARG A 238 -8.72 -31.04 -14.50
C ARG A 238 -7.29 -30.44 -14.50
N GLY A 239 -6.77 -30.11 -13.31
CA GLY A 239 -5.44 -29.53 -13.13
C GLY A 239 -5.32 -28.04 -13.48
N MET A 240 -6.41 -27.40 -13.91
CA MET A 240 -6.52 -25.94 -13.97
C MET A 240 -7.01 -25.43 -12.61
N ILE A 241 -6.33 -24.42 -12.07
CA ILE A 241 -6.76 -23.69 -10.86
C ILE A 241 -7.31 -22.33 -11.26
N THR A 242 -8.39 -21.91 -10.60
CA THR A 242 -9.03 -20.61 -10.80
C THR A 242 -8.93 -19.80 -9.52
N ILE A 243 -8.31 -18.62 -9.61
CA ILE A 243 -8.22 -17.64 -8.53
C ILE A 243 -8.97 -16.38 -8.96
N ASN A 244 -9.88 -15.92 -8.13
CA ASN A 244 -10.69 -14.73 -8.33
C ASN A 244 -10.14 -13.60 -7.44
N VAL A 245 -10.10 -12.39 -8.00
CA VAL A 245 -9.73 -11.17 -7.28
C VAL A 245 -10.80 -10.12 -7.58
N GLU A 246 -11.45 -9.60 -6.55
CA GLU A 246 -12.41 -8.52 -6.71
C GLU A 246 -11.67 -7.20 -6.81
N VAL A 247 -11.95 -6.44 -7.86
CA VAL A 247 -11.36 -5.14 -8.13
C VAL A 247 -12.49 -4.11 -8.07
N GLU A 248 -12.40 -3.18 -7.13
CA GLU A 248 -13.22 -1.99 -7.13
C GLU A 248 -12.43 -0.86 -7.78
N ASN A 249 -12.90 -0.38 -8.93
CA ASN A 249 -12.29 0.72 -9.67
C ASN A 249 -13.33 1.80 -9.96
N PHE A 250 -13.10 3.03 -9.49
CA PHE A 250 -14.06 4.15 -9.58
C PHE A 250 -15.46 3.79 -9.05
N GLY A 251 -15.52 2.96 -8.00
CA GLY A 251 -16.75 2.46 -7.39
C GLY A 251 -17.50 1.41 -8.21
N GLN A 252 -16.93 0.95 -9.33
CA GLN A 252 -17.43 -0.21 -10.08
C GLN A 252 -16.62 -1.43 -9.69
N THR A 253 -17.31 -2.49 -9.28
CA THR A 253 -16.68 -3.76 -8.93
C THR A 253 -16.72 -4.70 -10.13
N HIS A 254 -15.59 -5.32 -10.45
CA HIS A 254 -15.49 -6.44 -11.36
C HIS A 254 -14.51 -7.48 -10.83
N THR A 255 -14.60 -8.71 -11.36
CA THR A 255 -13.72 -9.80 -10.95
C THR A 255 -12.61 -9.99 -11.99
N ALA A 256 -11.36 -9.93 -11.53
CA ALA A 256 -10.21 -10.41 -12.28
C ALA A 256 -10.04 -11.92 -12.03
N VAL A 257 -10.10 -12.73 -13.09
CA VAL A 257 -10.03 -14.19 -13.00
C VAL A 257 -8.68 -14.68 -13.53
N PHE A 258 -7.89 -15.27 -12.65
CA PHE A 258 -6.57 -15.83 -12.96
C PHE A 258 -6.71 -17.33 -13.17
N ARG A 259 -6.23 -17.83 -14.32
CA ARG A 259 -6.16 -19.26 -14.62
C ARG A 259 -4.72 -19.73 -14.54
N LEU A 260 -4.51 -20.75 -13.73
CA LEU A 260 -3.20 -21.35 -13.50
C LEU A 260 -3.19 -22.82 -13.89
N ARG A 261 -2.07 -23.29 -14.43
CA ARG A 261 -1.80 -24.71 -14.69
C ARG A 261 -0.29 -24.94 -14.77
N GLY A 262 0.13 -26.21 -14.77
CA GLY A 262 1.52 -26.56 -15.01
C GLY A 262 1.99 -26.14 -16.40
N ASP A 263 3.10 -25.42 -16.48
CA ASP A 263 3.75 -25.09 -17.76
C ASP A 263 4.55 -26.30 -18.27
N THR A 264 3.91 -27.11 -19.10
CA THR A 264 4.51 -28.34 -19.65
C THR A 264 5.68 -28.10 -20.60
N THR A 265 5.98 -26.85 -20.97
CA THR A 265 7.18 -26.52 -21.73
C THR A 265 8.45 -26.50 -20.86
N ARG A 266 8.27 -26.54 -19.53
CA ARG A 266 9.34 -26.51 -18.54
C ARG A 266 9.45 -27.84 -17.79
N PRO A 267 10.64 -28.19 -17.27
CA PRO A 267 10.82 -29.35 -16.41
C PRO A 267 9.86 -29.32 -15.22
N ASP A 268 9.30 -30.49 -14.86
CA ASP A 268 8.36 -30.69 -13.75
C ASP A 268 7.03 -29.92 -13.83
N ALA A 269 6.76 -29.26 -14.96
CA ALA A 269 5.55 -28.49 -15.23
C ALA A 269 5.17 -27.58 -14.05
N PRO A 270 5.98 -26.55 -13.74
CA PRO A 270 5.71 -25.70 -12.58
C PRO A 270 4.42 -24.93 -12.80
N LEU A 271 3.63 -24.74 -11.74
CA LEU A 271 2.38 -23.98 -11.80
C LEU A 271 2.66 -22.53 -12.22
N ARG A 272 1.95 -22.06 -13.25
CA ARG A 272 2.08 -20.70 -13.80
C ARG A 272 0.72 -20.13 -14.21
N ILE A 273 0.61 -18.81 -14.18
CA ILE A 273 -0.52 -18.08 -14.77
C ILE A 273 -0.40 -18.17 -16.29
N PHE A 274 -1.42 -18.74 -16.93
CA PHE A 274 -1.51 -18.84 -18.40
C PHE A 274 -2.70 -18.07 -18.97
N ARG A 275 -3.49 -17.43 -18.09
CA ARG A 275 -4.57 -16.55 -18.51
C ARG A 275 -4.99 -15.61 -17.39
N ILE A 276 -5.33 -14.39 -17.77
CA ILE A 276 -6.08 -13.44 -16.95
C ILE A 276 -7.32 -13.02 -17.74
N GLU A 277 -8.47 -13.01 -17.09
CA GLU A 277 -9.76 -12.59 -17.66
C GLU A 277 -10.32 -11.43 -16.83
N HIS A 278 -10.86 -10.44 -17.54
CA HIS A 278 -11.57 -9.29 -17.00
C HIS A 278 -12.91 -9.17 -17.72
N ASP A 279 -13.76 -8.26 -17.24
CA ASP A 279 -15.03 -7.98 -17.91
C ASP A 279 -14.82 -7.49 -19.35
N GLY A 280 -15.18 -8.35 -20.30
CA GLY A 280 -15.15 -8.05 -21.73
C GLY A 280 -13.81 -8.32 -22.43
N TRP A 281 -12.76 -8.76 -21.73
CA TRP A 281 -11.50 -9.11 -22.38
C TRP A 281 -10.68 -10.15 -21.62
N SER A 282 -9.71 -10.77 -22.30
CA SER A 282 -8.79 -11.72 -21.67
C SER A 282 -7.41 -11.66 -22.31
N TYR A 283 -6.41 -12.06 -21.53
CA TYR A 283 -5.02 -12.09 -21.92
C TYR A 283 -4.40 -13.46 -21.64
N PRO A 284 -3.72 -14.08 -22.62
CA PRO A 284 -3.00 -15.35 -22.43
C PRO A 284 -1.67 -15.19 -21.72
#